data_AF-A0A3M1PMI5-F1
#
_entry.id   AF-A0A3M1PMI5-F1
#
_cell.length_a   1.000
_cell.length_b   1.000
_cell.length_c   1.000
_cell.angle_alpha   90.00
_cell.angle_beta   90.00
_cell.angle_gamma   90.00
#
_symmetry.space_group_name_H-M   'P 1'
#
loop_
_entity.id
_entity.type
_entity.pdbx_description
1 polymer ?
#
loop_
_entity_poly.entity_id
_entity_poly.type
_entity_poly.pdbx_seq_one_letter_code
_entity_poly.pdbx_strand_id
1 'polypeptide(L)'
;MKIAVLKERWPEEARVAASPEVVARYRKAGFAVTIEAGAGSGARFPDDEYREAGAEVQEDPAAVLKDADIILTVRGLPDELLGAVKRGAVLLGMLDPLRAKDRIARLAEAGLVVFAL
;
A
#
# COMPACT_ATOMS: atom_id res chain seq x y z
N MET A 1 2.66 -2.04 14.87
CA MET A 1 1.77 -1.61 13.77
C MET A 1 2.36 -2.08 12.45
N LYS A 2 1.51 -2.48 11.51
CA LYS A 2 1.90 -3.01 10.19
C LYS A 2 1.60 -2.01 9.07
N ILE A 3 2.58 -1.77 8.21
CA ILE A 3 2.49 -0.97 6.99
C ILE A 3 2.48 -1.92 5.79
N ALA A 4 1.48 -1.77 4.92
CA ALA A 4 1.37 -2.48 3.66
C ALA A 4 1.67 -1.53 2.49
N VAL A 5 2.48 -1.99 1.54
CA VAL A 5 2.78 -1.30 0.29
C VAL A 5 2.40 -2.22 -0.87
N LEU A 6 1.43 -1.82 -1.68
CA LEU A 6 0.98 -2.63 -2.81
C LEU A 6 1.65 -2.21 -4.11
N LYS A 7 1.60 -3.11 -5.10
CA LYS A 7 1.94 -2.80 -6.47
C LYS A 7 0.85 -1.95 -7.11
N GLU A 8 1.25 -0.89 -7.78
CA GLU A 8 0.30 -0.08 -8.55
C GLU A 8 -0.18 -0.85 -9.79
N ARG A 9 -1.48 -0.75 -10.07
CA ARG A 9 -2.15 -1.45 -11.18
C ARG A 9 -2.67 -0.49 -12.24
N TRP A 10 -2.53 0.82 -12.04
CA TRP A 10 -2.96 1.81 -13.02
C TRP A 10 -2.03 1.74 -14.24
N PRO A 11 -2.57 1.81 -15.47
CA PRO A 11 -1.75 1.94 -16.66
C PRO A 11 -0.77 3.11 -16.51
N GLU A 12 0.49 2.87 -16.89
CA GLU A 12 1.58 3.87 -16.86
C GLU A 12 1.98 4.37 -15.46
N GLU A 13 1.41 3.82 -14.38
CA GLU A 13 1.85 4.10 -13.02
C GLU A 13 3.06 3.23 -12.68
N ALA A 14 4.25 3.78 -12.88
CA ALA A 14 5.52 3.13 -12.58
C ALA A 14 6.02 3.38 -11.15
N ARG A 15 5.38 4.29 -10.39
CA ARG A 15 5.82 4.64 -9.04
C ARG A 15 5.43 3.56 -8.03
N VAL A 16 6.06 3.63 -6.85
CA VAL A 16 5.74 2.83 -5.66
C VAL A 16 5.61 3.78 -4.47
N ALA A 17 4.72 3.48 -3.53
CA ALA A 17 4.38 4.38 -2.44
C ALA A 17 5.48 4.52 -1.36
N ALA A 18 6.45 3.60 -1.32
CA ALA A 18 7.61 3.66 -0.44
C ALA A 18 8.83 3.05 -1.12
N SER A 19 9.96 3.77 -1.12
CA SER A 19 11.25 3.25 -1.58
C SER A 19 11.92 2.36 -0.51
N PRO A 20 12.90 1.52 -0.86
CA PRO A 20 13.66 0.73 0.11
C PRO A 20 14.26 1.57 1.25
N GLU A 21 14.76 2.77 0.94
CA GLU A 21 15.28 3.71 1.94
C GLU A 21 14.20 4.11 2.97
N VAL A 22 12.99 4.42 2.51
CA VAL A 22 11.86 4.78 3.38
C VAL A 22 11.40 3.56 4.19
N VAL A 23 11.38 2.38 3.58
CA VAL A 23 11.08 1.11 4.28
C VAL A 23 12.05 0.86 5.42
N ALA A 24 13.35 1.05 5.20
CA ALA A 24 14.36 0.90 6.25
C ALA A 24 14.11 1.86 7.43
N ARG A 25 13.65 3.10 7.14
CA ARG A 25 13.27 4.07 8.18
C ARG A 25 12.03 3.62 8.97
N TYR A 26 11.01 3.07 8.30
CA TYR A 26 9.84 2.51 8.98
C TYR A 26 10.21 1.32 9.87
N ARG A 27 11.06 0.42 9.37
CA ARG A 27 11.58 -0.71 10.16
C ARG A 27 12.35 -0.23 11.39
N LYS A 28 13.22 0.78 11.23
CA LYS A 28 13.97 1.40 12.34
C LYS A 28 13.05 2.05 13.38
N ALA A 29 11.92 2.61 12.95
CA ALA A 29 10.91 3.18 13.82
C ALA A 29 10.01 2.13 14.52
N GLY A 30 10.22 0.84 14.26
CA GLY A 30 9.50 -0.27 14.92
C GLY A 30 8.23 -0.75 14.20
N PHE A 31 7.99 -0.29 12.97
CA PHE A 31 6.90 -0.82 12.15
C PHE A 31 7.29 -2.15 11.50
N ALA A 32 6.32 -3.06 11.39
CA ALA A 32 6.42 -4.16 10.43
C ALA A 32 6.05 -3.60 9.05
N VAL A 33 6.77 -4.00 8.00
CA VAL A 33 6.49 -3.57 6.64
C VAL A 33 6.34 -4.80 5.77
N THR A 34 5.23 -4.89 5.05
CA THR A 34 5.01 -5.92 4.02
C THR A 34 4.79 -5.22 2.68
N ILE A 35 5.40 -5.75 1.63
CA ILE A 35 5.33 -5.20 0.28
C ILE A 35 4.91 -6.29 -0.72
N GLU A 36 4.10 -5.92 -1.69
CA GLU A 36 3.75 -6.80 -2.82
C GLU A 36 4.98 -7.04 -3.71
N ALA A 37 5.22 -8.29 -4.09
CA ALA A 37 6.30 -8.66 -5.00
C ALA A 37 6.18 -7.88 -6.33
N GLY A 38 7.30 -7.30 -6.76
CA GLY A 38 7.38 -6.46 -7.94
C GLY A 38 6.69 -5.09 -7.82
N ALA A 39 6.27 -4.64 -6.62
CA ALA A 39 5.70 -3.31 -6.43
C ALA A 39 6.67 -2.20 -6.82
N GLY A 40 7.96 -2.38 -6.55
CA GLY A 40 9.01 -1.41 -6.86
C GLY A 40 9.59 -1.52 -8.27
N SER A 41 9.25 -2.54 -9.06
CA SER A 41 9.94 -2.83 -10.32
C SER A 41 9.85 -1.68 -11.33
N GLY A 42 8.69 -1.02 -11.44
CA GLY A 42 8.51 0.15 -12.31
C GLY A 42 9.39 1.35 -11.90
N ALA A 43 9.68 1.46 -10.61
CA ALA A 43 10.52 2.51 -10.02
C ALA A 43 12.00 2.09 -9.92
N ARG A 44 12.38 0.94 -10.50
CA ARG A 44 13.75 0.37 -10.44
C ARG A 44 14.21 -0.02 -9.04
N PHE A 45 13.28 -0.42 -8.18
CA PHE A 45 13.57 -1.04 -6.89
C PHE A 45 13.23 -2.54 -6.96
N PRO A 46 14.21 -3.44 -7.15
CA PRO A 46 13.98 -4.88 -7.13
C PRO A 46 13.59 -5.35 -5.73
N ASP A 47 12.89 -6.49 -5.65
CA ASP A 47 12.38 -7.04 -4.40
C ASP A 47 13.46 -7.30 -3.36
N ASP A 48 14.68 -7.65 -3.78
CA ASP A 48 15.80 -7.90 -2.87
C ASP A 48 16.20 -6.65 -2.08
N GLU A 49 16.13 -5.46 -2.67
CA GLU A 49 16.39 -4.21 -1.93
C GLU A 49 15.37 -4.00 -0.80
N TYR A 50 14.12 -4.42 -0.98
CA TYR A 50 13.12 -4.38 0.08
C TYR A 50 13.37 -5.42 1.18
N ARG A 51 13.81 -6.63 0.81
CA ARG A 51 14.21 -7.66 1.77
C ARG A 51 15.38 -7.18 2.62
N GLU A 52 16.41 -6.60 2.00
CA GLU A 52 17.56 -6.00 2.68
C GLU A 52 17.16 -4.83 3.59
N ALA A 53 16.17 -4.02 3.18
CA ALA A 53 15.59 -2.97 4.00
C ALA A 53 14.73 -3.49 5.17
N GLY A 54 14.50 -4.80 5.27
CA GLY A 54 13.77 -5.48 6.34
C GLY A 54 12.26 -5.56 6.13
N ALA A 55 11.75 -5.34 4.92
CA ALA A 55 10.37 -5.65 4.58
C ALA A 55 10.19 -7.15 4.28
N GLU A 56 8.97 -7.61 4.54
CA GLU A 56 8.49 -8.90 4.08
C GLU A 56 7.90 -8.74 2.68
N VAL A 57 8.42 -9.47 1.70
CA VAL A 57 7.91 -9.44 0.31
C VAL A 57 6.93 -10.60 0.13
N GLN A 58 5.72 -10.30 -0.32
CA GLN A 58 4.63 -11.28 -0.51
C GLN A 58 4.08 -11.20 -1.94
N GLU A 59 3.83 -12.35 -2.57
CA GLU A 59 3.26 -12.40 -3.93
C GLU A 59 1.75 -12.13 -3.95
N ASP A 60 1.04 -12.61 -2.94
CA ASP A 60 -0.41 -12.44 -2.82
C ASP A 60 -0.75 -11.05 -2.25
N PRO A 61 -1.47 -10.18 -3.00
CA PRO A 61 -1.89 -8.86 -2.52
C PRO A 61 -2.76 -8.92 -1.27
N ALA A 62 -3.57 -9.97 -1.10
CA ALA A 62 -4.39 -10.13 0.10
C ALA A 62 -3.52 -10.42 1.34
N ALA A 63 -2.46 -11.22 1.19
CA ALA A 63 -1.48 -11.47 2.24
C ALA A 63 -0.70 -10.21 2.63
N VAL A 64 -0.39 -9.33 1.66
CA VAL A 64 0.24 -8.02 1.92
C VAL A 64 -0.65 -7.17 2.84
N LEU A 65 -1.95 -7.12 2.54
CA LEU A 65 -2.95 -6.33 3.28
C LEU A 65 -3.37 -6.92 4.63
N LYS A 66 -3.21 -8.23 4.81
CA LYS A 66 -3.64 -8.93 6.02
C LYS A 66 -3.07 -8.26 7.27
N ASP A 67 -3.95 -7.89 8.19
CA ASP A 67 -3.63 -7.22 9.47
C ASP A 67 -2.89 -5.88 9.32
N ALA A 68 -2.88 -5.25 8.14
CA ALA A 68 -2.28 -3.94 7.93
C ALA A 68 -3.05 -2.85 8.69
N ASP A 69 -2.32 -2.02 9.44
CA ASP A 69 -2.89 -0.84 10.10
C ASP A 69 -2.81 0.39 9.18
N ILE A 70 -1.80 0.43 8.31
CA ILE A 70 -1.54 1.52 7.37
C ILE A 70 -1.29 0.92 5.99
N ILE A 71 -1.91 1.49 4.97
CA ILE A 71 -1.80 1.07 3.58
C ILE A 71 -1.32 2.27 2.78
N LEU A 72 -0.17 2.10 2.12
CA LEU A 72 0.44 3.13 1.29
C LEU A 72 0.25 2.77 -0.17
N THR A 73 -0.32 3.70 -0.93
CA THR A 73 -0.57 3.58 -2.37
C THR A 73 -0.28 4.91 -3.05
N VAL A 74 -0.06 4.88 -4.36
CA VAL A 74 0.00 6.05 -5.20
C VAL A 74 -1.40 6.41 -5.70
N ARG A 75 -2.11 5.50 -6.40
CA ARG A 75 -3.44 5.78 -6.98
C ARG A 75 -4.60 5.19 -6.17
N GLY A 76 -4.31 4.51 -5.06
CA GLY A 76 -5.30 3.89 -4.17
C GLY A 76 -5.42 2.39 -4.32
N LEU A 77 -6.36 1.81 -3.58
CA LEU A 77 -6.60 0.37 -3.53
C LEU A 77 -7.61 -0.09 -4.60
N PRO A 78 -7.39 -1.22 -5.29
CA PRO A 78 -8.40 -1.88 -6.11
C PRO A 78 -9.60 -2.36 -5.29
N ASP A 79 -10.79 -2.29 -5.87
CA ASP A 79 -12.03 -2.63 -5.15
C ASP A 79 -12.07 -4.12 -4.75
N GLU A 80 -11.46 -4.99 -5.55
CA GLU A 80 -11.36 -6.43 -5.29
C GLU A 80 -10.55 -6.77 -4.03
N LEU A 81 -9.68 -5.87 -3.58
CA LEU A 81 -8.87 -6.07 -2.38
C LEU A 81 -9.53 -5.52 -1.11
N LEU A 82 -10.66 -4.80 -1.21
CA LEU A 82 -11.32 -4.19 -0.05
C LEU A 82 -11.74 -5.23 1.01
N GLY A 83 -12.09 -6.44 0.59
CA GLY A 83 -12.43 -7.54 1.50
C GLY A 83 -11.25 -8.08 2.32
N ALA A 84 -10.01 -7.84 1.88
CA ALA A 84 -8.80 -8.27 2.58
C ALA A 84 -8.33 -7.25 3.63
N VAL A 85 -8.98 -6.09 3.71
CA VAL A 85 -8.53 -4.98 4.55
C VAL A 85 -9.10 -5.07 5.95
N LYS A 86 -8.26 -4.80 6.94
CA LYS A 86 -8.68 -4.61 8.34
C LYS A 86 -9.55 -3.35 8.45
N ARG A 87 -10.74 -3.46 9.05
CA ARG A 87 -11.57 -2.28 9.38
C ARG A 87 -10.79 -1.34 10.30
N GLY A 88 -10.87 -0.04 10.02
CA GLY A 88 -10.13 1.01 10.71
C GLY A 88 -8.70 1.21 10.22
N ALA A 89 -8.23 0.44 9.23
CA ALA A 89 -6.93 0.70 8.62
C ALA A 89 -6.91 2.07 7.93
N VAL A 90 -5.73 2.69 7.94
CA VAL A 90 -5.51 3.99 7.32
C VAL A 90 -5.00 3.79 5.89
N LEU A 91 -5.70 4.35 4.91
CA LEU A 91 -5.26 4.39 3.51
C LEU A 91 -4.74 5.78 3.15
N LEU A 92 -3.52 5.85 2.60
CA LEU A 92 -2.94 7.07 2.05
C LEU A 92 -2.68 6.91 0.54
N GLY A 93 -3.00 7.95 -0.23
CA GLY A 93 -2.70 8.01 -1.67
C GLY A 93 -3.35 9.21 -2.38
N MET A 94 -3.11 9.32 -3.69
CA MET A 94 -3.75 10.29 -4.58
C MET A 94 -5.14 9.78 -4.98
N LEU A 95 -6.15 10.08 -4.16
CA LEU A 95 -7.48 9.48 -4.26
C LEU A 95 -8.54 10.37 -4.92
N ASP A 96 -8.17 11.62 -5.26
CA ASP A 96 -9.01 12.57 -6.01
C ASP A 96 -10.46 12.66 -5.50
N PRO A 97 -10.72 12.91 -4.19
CA PRO A 97 -12.03 12.69 -3.57
C PRO A 97 -13.15 13.56 -4.17
N LEU A 98 -12.82 14.74 -4.71
CA LEU A 98 -13.78 15.62 -5.38
C LEU A 98 -14.25 15.08 -6.73
N ARG A 99 -13.44 14.22 -7.38
CA ARG A 99 -13.70 13.64 -8.69
C ARG A 99 -14.16 12.19 -8.61
N ALA A 100 -13.77 11.45 -7.57
CA ALA A 100 -14.00 10.01 -7.43
C ALA A 100 -14.97 9.67 -6.27
N LYS A 101 -16.10 10.38 -6.16
CA LYS A 101 -17.03 10.27 -5.02
C LYS A 101 -17.47 8.83 -4.74
N ASP A 102 -17.85 8.07 -5.77
CA ASP A 102 -18.30 6.68 -5.62
C ASP A 102 -17.20 5.79 -5.05
N ARG A 103 -15.96 6.02 -5.47
CA ARG A 103 -14.81 5.29 -4.96
C ARG A 103 -14.56 5.62 -3.49
N ILE A 104 -14.61 6.89 -3.10
CA ILE A 104 -14.48 7.29 -1.70
C ILE A 104 -15.58 6.68 -0.84
N ALA A 105 -16.81 6.61 -1.34
CA ALA A 105 -17.91 5.96 -0.64
C ALA A 105 -17.62 4.47 -0.38
N ARG A 106 -17.13 3.73 -1.39
CA ARG A 106 -16.73 2.32 -1.23
C ARG A 106 -15.61 2.12 -0.21
N LEU A 107 -14.60 2.99 -0.22
CA LEU A 107 -13.53 2.95 0.79
C LEU A 107 -14.08 3.16 2.21
N ALA A 108 -15.02 4.10 2.37
CA ALA A 108 -15.68 4.34 3.66
C ALA A 108 -16.56 3.15 4.09
N GLU A 109 -17.31 2.53 3.18
CA GLU A 109 -18.11 1.34 3.45
C GLU A 109 -17.24 0.15 3.90
N ALA A 110 -16.08 -0.03 3.26
CA ALA A 110 -15.06 -1.00 3.66
C ALA A 110 -14.46 -0.70 5.06
N GLY A 111 -14.75 0.47 5.63
CA GLY A 111 -14.35 0.86 6.98
C GLY A 111 -12.93 1.42 7.05
N LEU A 112 -12.39 1.92 5.92
CA LEU A 112 -11.09 2.59 5.89
C LEU A 112 -11.18 4.02 6.43
N VAL A 113 -10.11 4.46 7.08
CA VAL A 113 -9.84 5.88 7.35
C VAL A 113 -8.93 6.38 6.24
N VAL A 114 -9.33 7.43 5.51
CA VAL A 114 -8.68 7.79 4.25
C VAL A 114 -8.07 9.19 4.34
N PHE A 115 -6.79 9.30 3.95
CA PHE A 115 -6.11 10.58 3.73
C PHE A 115 -5.73 10.71 2.25
N ALA A 116 -6.35 11.68 1.57
CA ALA A 116 -6.01 12.02 0.19
C ALA A 116 -4.85 13.05 0.16
N LEU A 117 -3.88 12.81 -0.71
CA LEU A 117 -2.73 13.69 -0.98
C LEU A 117 -2.97 14.60 -2.18
#